data_AF-A0A938BWH8-F1
#
_entry.id   AF-A0A938BWH8-F1
#
_cell.length_a   1.000
_cell.length_b   1.000
_cell.length_c   1.000
_cell.angle_alpha   90.00
_cell.angle_beta   90.00
_cell.angle_gamma   90.00
#
_symmetry.space_group_name_H-M   'P 1'
#
loop_
_entity.id
_entity.type
_entity.pdbx_description
1 polymer ?
#
loop_
_entity_poly.entity_id
_entity_poly.type
_entity_poly.pdbx_seq_one_letter_code
_entity_poly.pdbx_strand_id
1 'polypeptide(L)'
;MDGFIQPVSLPFLGWFFLVVSAVVIALGLFVFRYLHLEGKLAQRYENYSLWNDVFLLGIWMIGFFGGLGVINGKALGATLLEYFCYVLIVLVIVNSMTRIKLLKQRHAATPNAGPFSWPAAIAGALLVIVPVVAMCVGAIYTLHSEAALQALR
;
A
#
# COMPACT_ATOMS: atom_id res chain seq x y z
N MET A 1 -18.02 19.04 15.17
CA MET A 1 -18.61 17.88 14.45
C MET A 1 -17.72 16.70 14.79
N ASP A 2 -17.79 16.24 16.04
CA ASP A 2 -16.64 15.57 16.70
C ASP A 2 -16.93 14.08 16.98
N GLY A 3 -17.68 13.44 16.07
CA GLY A 3 -18.42 12.22 16.39
C GLY A 3 -18.09 10.94 15.61
N PHE A 4 -17.18 10.95 14.64
CA PHE A 4 -17.03 9.77 13.76
C PHE A 4 -15.63 9.15 13.64
N ILE A 5 -14.57 9.78 14.15
CA ILE A 5 -13.21 9.19 14.11
C ILE A 5 -12.60 9.28 15.49
N GLN A 6 -12.80 8.24 16.30
CA GLN A 6 -11.99 8.09 17.51
C GLN A 6 -10.54 7.81 17.11
N PRO A 7 -9.56 8.46 17.75
CA PRO A 7 -8.15 8.21 17.47
C PRO A 7 -7.86 6.73 17.73
N VAL A 8 -7.29 6.07 16.72
CA VAL A 8 -6.89 4.68 16.83
C VAL A 8 -5.73 4.60 17.83
N SER A 9 -5.59 3.51 18.58
CA SER A 9 -4.50 3.43 19.56
C SER A 9 -3.14 3.43 18.83
N LEU A 10 -2.21 4.25 19.31
CA LEU A 10 -0.87 4.39 18.73
C LEU A 10 -0.12 3.04 18.64
N PRO A 11 -0.19 2.14 19.65
CA PRO A 11 0.40 0.81 19.54
C PRO A 11 -0.23 -0.04 18.44
N PHE A 12 -1.55 0.05 18.24
CA PHE A 12 -2.23 -0.69 17.17
C PHE A 12 -1.73 -0.25 15.79
N LEU A 13 -1.60 1.06 15.55
CA LEU A 13 -1.06 1.56 14.28
C LEU A 13 0.35 1.04 14.02
N GLY A 14 1.23 1.14 15.03
CA GLY A 14 2.60 0.64 14.92
C GLY A 14 2.65 -0.84 14.55
N TRP A 15 1.90 -1.69 15.27
CA TRP A 15 1.83 -3.13 15.00
C TRP A 15 1.19 -3.45 13.65
N PHE A 16 0.09 -2.79 13.31
CA PHE A 16 -0.60 -3.00 12.04
C PHE A 16 0.33 -2.75 10.86
N PHE A 17 0.97 -1.59 10.81
CA PHE A 17 1.85 -1.24 9.69
C PHE A 17 3.13 -2.07 9.69
N LEU A 18 3.66 -2.44 10.86
CA LEU A 18 4.81 -3.35 10.95
C LEU A 18 4.47 -4.72 10.34
N VAL A 19 3.38 -5.35 10.77
CA VAL A 19 2.99 -6.70 10.34
C VAL A 19 2.61 -6.71 8.86
N VAL A 20 1.77 -5.78 8.42
CA VAL A 20 1.36 -5.70 7.01
C VAL A 20 2.57 -5.47 6.12
N SER A 21 3.49 -4.58 6.50
CA SER A 21 4.69 -4.34 5.71
C SER A 21 5.62 -5.55 5.68
N ALA A 22 5.81 -6.22 6.82
CA ALA A 22 6.61 -7.44 6.89
C ALA A 22 6.07 -8.55 5.98
N VAL A 23 4.74 -8.74 5.97
CA VAL A 23 4.08 -9.72 5.10
C VAL A 23 4.29 -9.38 3.63
N VAL A 24 4.11 -8.11 3.23
CA VAL A 24 4.29 -7.71 1.84
C VAL A 24 5.74 -7.83 1.38
N ILE A 25 6.70 -7.47 2.23
CA ILE A 25 8.13 -7.66 1.96
C ILE A 25 8.43 -9.16 1.78
N ALA A 26 7.95 -10.01 2.70
CA ALA A 26 8.16 -11.46 2.62
C ALA A 26 7.57 -12.05 1.33
N LEU A 27 6.36 -11.63 0.94
CA LEU A 27 5.74 -12.06 -0.32
C LEU A 27 6.52 -11.57 -1.54
N GLY A 28 7.00 -10.32 -1.53
CA GLY A 28 7.84 -9.78 -2.61
C GLY A 28 9.13 -10.57 -2.80
N LEU A 29 9.84 -10.84 -1.70
CA LEU A 29 11.06 -11.66 -1.71
C LEU A 29 10.78 -13.12 -2.12
N PHE A 30 9.66 -13.68 -1.68
CA PHE A 30 9.24 -15.03 -2.07
C PHE A 30 8.99 -15.13 -3.58
N VAL A 31 8.24 -14.18 -4.16
CA VAL A 31 7.97 -14.14 -5.60
C VAL A 31 9.27 -13.96 -6.40
N PHE A 32 10.16 -13.07 -5.94
CA PHE A 32 11.46 -12.87 -6.58
C PHE A 32 12.30 -14.16 -6.58
N ARG A 33 12.38 -14.84 -5.41
CA ARG A 33 13.08 -16.11 -5.28
C ARG A 33 12.49 -17.19 -6.18
N TYR A 34 11.16 -17.30 -6.22
CA TYR A 34 10.47 -18.27 -7.08
C TYR A 34 10.81 -18.06 -8.56
N LEU A 35 10.75 -16.81 -9.04
CA LEU A 35 11.09 -16.47 -10.43
C LEU A 35 12.57 -16.69 -10.75
N HIS A 36 13.45 -16.48 -9.77
CA HIS A 36 14.88 -16.77 -9.90
C HIS A 36 15.13 -18.25 -10.11
N LEU A 37 14.48 -19.09 -9.31
CA LEU A 37 14.63 -20.55 -9.39
C LEU A 37 14.09 -21.13 -10.71
N GLU A 38 13.04 -20.53 -11.27
CA GLU A 38 12.49 -20.94 -12.57
C GLU A 38 13.25 -20.38 -13.78
N GLY A 39 14.28 -19.54 -13.58
CA GLY A 39 15.01 -18.88 -14.67
C GLY A 39 14.17 -17.85 -15.45
N LYS A 40 12.97 -17.49 -14.98
CA LYS A 40 12.02 -16.60 -15.66
C LYS A 40 12.24 -15.11 -15.34
N LEU A 41 13.27 -14.78 -14.56
CA LEU A 41 13.61 -13.38 -14.24
C LEU A 41 13.91 -12.56 -15.49
N ALA A 42 14.73 -13.10 -16.41
CA ALA A 42 15.13 -12.39 -17.62
C ALA A 42 13.91 -12.05 -18.50
N GLN A 43 13.02 -13.02 -18.69
CA GLN A 43 11.80 -12.86 -19.49
C GLN A 43 10.82 -11.85 -18.86
N ARG A 44 10.75 -11.77 -17.52
CA ARG A 44 9.92 -10.78 -16.82
C ARG A 44 10.49 -9.37 -16.94
N TYR A 45 11.80 -9.21 -16.76
CA TYR A 45 12.43 -7.88 -16.78
C TYR A 45 12.79 -7.37 -18.19
N GLU A 46 12.55 -8.17 -19.23
CA GLU A 46 12.62 -7.73 -20.62
C GLU A 46 11.50 -6.71 -20.95
N ASN A 47 10.32 -6.88 -20.35
CA ASN A 47 9.14 -6.03 -20.55
C ASN A 47 8.77 -5.17 -19.34
N TYR A 48 9.40 -5.40 -18.18
CA TYR A 48 9.11 -4.69 -16.92
C TYR A 48 10.39 -4.18 -16.27
N SER A 49 10.34 -3.02 -15.63
CA SER A 49 11.53 -2.43 -15.00
C SER A 49 11.77 -3.01 -13.60
N LEU A 50 12.96 -3.58 -13.37
CA LEU A 50 13.42 -4.04 -12.04
C LEU A 50 13.39 -2.91 -11.01
N TRP A 51 13.64 -1.67 -11.45
CA TRP A 51 13.57 -0.50 -10.57
C TRP A 51 12.19 -0.32 -9.93
N ASN A 52 11.11 -0.65 -10.65
CA ASN A 52 9.77 -0.53 -10.08
C ASN A 52 9.57 -1.44 -8.86
N ASP A 53 10.10 -2.67 -8.93
CA ASP A 53 10.01 -3.62 -7.82
C ASP A 53 10.90 -3.19 -6.65
N VAL A 54 12.10 -2.65 -6.93
CA VAL A 54 13.01 -2.11 -5.91
C VAL A 54 12.40 -0.90 -5.19
N PHE A 55 11.81 0.03 -5.94
CA PHE A 55 11.12 1.19 -5.35
C PHE A 55 9.93 0.75 -4.50
N LEU A 56 9.14 -0.20 -4.99
CA LEU A 56 8.01 -0.73 -4.24
C LEU A 56 8.49 -1.38 -2.92
N LEU A 57 9.55 -2.20 -2.98
CA LEU A 57 10.15 -2.79 -1.79
C LEU A 57 10.63 -1.71 -0.81
N GLY A 58 11.31 -0.67 -1.31
CA GLY A 58 11.78 0.46 -0.50
C GLY A 58 10.63 1.19 0.21
N ILE A 59 9.50 1.41 -0.47
CA ILE A 59 8.31 2.02 0.12
C ILE A 59 7.76 1.15 1.25
N TRP A 60 7.67 -0.16 1.07
CA TRP A 60 7.25 -1.08 2.14
C TRP A 60 8.25 -1.14 3.29
N MET A 61 9.56 -0.99 3.04
CA MET A 61 10.56 -0.87 4.10
C MET A 61 10.34 0.39 4.95
N ILE A 62 9.93 1.51 4.33
CA ILE A 62 9.58 2.73 5.07
C ILE A 62 8.38 2.47 5.99
N GLY A 63 7.34 1.78 5.51
CA GLY A 63 6.20 1.37 6.33
C GLY A 63 6.60 0.48 7.51
N PHE A 64 7.50 -0.48 7.27
CA PHE A 64 8.03 -1.37 8.32
C PHE A 64 8.80 -0.60 9.40
N PHE A 65 9.76 0.25 9.00
CA PHE A 65 10.54 1.04 9.95
C PHE A 65 9.72 2.14 10.63
N GLY A 66 8.72 2.70 9.95
CA GLY A 66 7.73 3.61 10.53
C GLY A 66 6.95 2.94 11.65
N GLY A 67 6.37 1.76 11.38
CA GLY A 67 5.67 0.97 12.39
C GLY A 67 6.55 0.59 13.58
N LEU A 68 7.78 0.13 13.32
CA LEU A 68 8.77 -0.17 14.37
C LEU A 68 9.14 1.07 15.20
N GLY A 69 9.31 2.22 14.56
CA GLY A 69 9.62 3.47 15.24
C GLY A 69 8.46 3.93 16.14
N VAL A 70 7.21 3.81 15.68
CA VAL A 70 6.02 4.14 16.47
C VAL A 70 5.89 3.23 17.69
N ILE A 71 6.13 1.92 17.56
CA ILE A 71 6.12 0.98 18.70
C ILE A 71 7.18 1.36 19.74
N ASN A 72 8.34 1.86 19.29
CA ASN A 72 9.45 2.26 20.15
C ASN A 72 9.34 3.71 20.66
N GLY A 73 8.19 4.38 20.48
CA GLY A 73 7.98 5.74 20.95
C GLY A 73 8.85 6.79 20.25
N LYS A 74 9.32 6.55 19.01
CA LYS A 74 10.22 7.45 18.29
C LYS A 74 9.45 8.38 17.36
N ALA A 75 9.65 9.70 17.50
CA ALA A 75 9.11 10.71 16.58
C ALA A 75 9.41 10.43 15.10
N LEU A 76 10.63 9.96 14.80
CA LEU A 76 11.02 9.60 13.43
C LEU A 76 10.11 8.50 12.84
N GLY A 77 9.63 7.57 13.68
CA GLY A 77 8.71 6.52 13.26
C GLY A 77 7.38 7.08 12.74
N ALA A 78 6.85 8.10 13.44
CA ALA A 78 5.63 8.79 13.00
C ALA A 78 5.83 9.49 11.65
N THR A 79 6.93 10.21 11.47
CA THR A 79 7.24 10.88 10.19
C THR A 79 7.37 9.88 9.03
N LEU A 80 8.05 8.76 9.25
CA LEU A 80 8.17 7.69 8.24
C LEU A 80 6.81 7.08 7.91
N LEU A 81 5.98 6.84 8.92
CA LEU A 81 4.68 6.22 8.74
C LEU A 81 3.68 7.15 8.03
N GLU A 82 3.72 8.43 8.35
CA GLU A 82 2.96 9.47 7.65
C GLU A 82 3.36 9.55 6.17
N TYR A 83 4.67 9.62 5.88
CA TYR A 83 5.19 9.58 4.51
C TYR A 83 4.74 8.31 3.77
N PHE A 84 4.86 7.14 4.40
CA PHE A 84 4.39 5.88 3.84
C PHE A 84 2.90 5.93 3.48
N CYS A 85 2.06 6.48 4.37
CA CYS A 85 0.62 6.61 4.12
C CYS A 85 0.32 7.49 2.89
N TYR A 86 0.97 8.65 2.75
CA TYR A 86 0.79 9.50 1.57
C TYR A 86 1.18 8.78 0.27
N VAL A 87 2.32 8.11 0.28
CA VAL A 87 2.81 7.36 -0.88
C VAL A 87 1.86 6.20 -1.21
N LEU A 88 1.39 5.46 -0.21
CA LEU A 88 0.49 4.32 -0.40
C LEU A 88 -0.86 4.73 -0.99
N ILE A 89 -1.41 5.89 -0.58
CA ILE A 89 -2.62 6.46 -1.16
C ILE A 89 -2.42 6.74 -2.65
N VAL A 90 -1.33 7.41 -3.02
CA VAL A 90 -1.04 7.70 -4.44
C VAL A 90 -0.84 6.40 -5.23
N LEU A 91 -0.08 5.45 -4.68
CA LEU A 91 0.18 4.17 -5.32
C LEU A 91 -1.10 3.36 -5.55
N VAL A 92 -2.00 3.28 -4.58
CA VAL A 92 -3.24 2.49 -4.74
C VAL A 92 -4.14 3.10 -5.81
N ILE A 93 -4.20 4.42 -5.90
CA ILE A 93 -4.96 5.13 -6.95
C ILE A 93 -4.34 4.87 -8.32
N VAL A 94 -3.03 5.08 -8.48
CA VAL A 94 -2.31 4.87 -9.75
C VAL A 94 -2.37 3.40 -10.19
N ASN A 95 -2.17 2.46 -9.27
CA ASN A 95 -2.26 1.02 -9.56
C ASN A 95 -3.68 0.64 -9.99
N SER A 96 -4.71 1.18 -9.34
CA SER A 96 -6.11 0.93 -9.71
C SER A 96 -6.43 1.48 -11.11
N MET A 97 -5.97 2.69 -11.44
CA MET A 97 -6.14 3.26 -12.78
C MET A 97 -5.45 2.41 -13.85
N THR A 98 -4.21 1.99 -13.60
CA THR A 98 -3.46 1.12 -14.51
C THR A 98 -4.16 -0.23 -14.71
N ARG A 99 -4.70 -0.82 -13.63
CA ARG A 99 -5.47 -2.08 -13.71
C ARG A 99 -6.77 -1.91 -14.49
N ILE A 100 -7.51 -0.83 -14.32
CA ILE A 100 -8.72 -0.55 -15.11
C ILE A 100 -8.37 -0.40 -16.60
N LYS A 101 -7.26 0.31 -16.92
CA LYS A 101 -6.79 0.43 -18.32
C LYS A 101 -6.45 -0.93 -18.92
N LEU A 102 -5.72 -1.76 -18.19
CA LEU A 102 -5.37 -3.12 -18.63
C LEU A 102 -6.62 -4.01 -18.78
N LEU A 103 -7.58 -3.92 -17.86
CA LEU A 103 -8.85 -4.64 -17.96
C LEU A 103 -9.63 -4.22 -19.21
N LYS A 104 -9.70 -2.91 -19.50
CA LYS A 104 -10.34 -2.39 -20.72
C LYS A 104 -9.65 -2.89 -21.99
N GLN A 105 -8.31 -2.88 -22.02
CA GLN A 105 -7.54 -3.38 -23.17
C GLN A 105 -7.76 -4.88 -23.39
N ARG A 106 -7.72 -5.68 -22.32
CA ARG A 106 -7.99 -7.13 -22.40
C ARG A 106 -9.41 -7.42 -22.87
N HIS A 107 -10.39 -6.67 -22.36
CA HIS A 107 -11.79 -6.79 -22.78
C HIS A 107 -11.97 -6.50 -24.26
N ALA A 108 -11.30 -5.46 -24.78
CA ALA A 108 -11.32 -5.13 -26.21
C ALA A 108 -10.64 -6.19 -27.10
N ALA A 109 -9.70 -6.97 -26.54
CA ALA A 109 -9.01 -8.05 -27.26
C ALA A 109 -9.76 -9.40 -27.22
N THR A 110 -10.81 -9.53 -26.41
CA THR A 110 -11.58 -10.78 -26.28
C THR A 110 -12.61 -10.89 -27.41
N PRO A 111 -12.57 -11.96 -28.24
CA PRO A 111 -13.61 -12.21 -29.23
C PRO A 111 -14.98 -12.39 -28.56
N ASN A 112 -16.02 -11.73 -29.07
CA ASN A 112 -17.38 -11.76 -28.54
C ASN A 112 -17.57 -11.14 -27.14
N ALA A 113 -16.65 -10.26 -26.70
CA ALA A 113 -16.88 -9.49 -25.49
C ALA A 113 -18.09 -8.56 -25.63
N GLY A 114 -19.05 -8.69 -24.70
CA GLY A 114 -20.17 -7.74 -24.56
C GLY A 114 -19.70 -6.32 -24.17
N PRO A 115 -20.61 -5.38 -23.88
CA PRO A 115 -20.21 -4.03 -23.47
C PRO A 115 -19.36 -4.04 -22.17
N PHE A 116 -18.33 -3.20 -22.11
CA PHE A 116 -17.47 -3.09 -20.93
C PHE A 116 -18.27 -2.53 -19.74
N SER A 117 -18.33 -3.29 -18.65
CA SER A 117 -19.07 -2.92 -17.44
C SER A 117 -18.27 -1.96 -16.56
N TRP A 118 -18.39 -0.65 -16.82
CA TRP A 118 -17.79 0.40 -15.99
C TRP A 118 -18.15 0.32 -14.50
N PRO A 119 -19.42 0.04 -14.10
CA PRO A 119 -19.76 -0.04 -12.69
C PRO A 119 -18.96 -1.12 -11.95
N ALA A 120 -18.76 -2.28 -12.58
CA ALA A 120 -17.99 -3.37 -11.98
C ALA A 120 -16.50 -3.03 -11.85
N ALA A 121 -15.91 -2.37 -12.86
CA ALA A 121 -14.52 -1.93 -12.81
C ALA A 121 -14.27 -0.89 -11.70
N ILE A 122 -15.18 0.07 -11.56
CA ILE A 122 -15.12 1.11 -10.51
C ILE A 122 -15.34 0.48 -9.13
N ALA A 123 -16.34 -0.39 -8.98
CA ALA A 123 -16.60 -1.10 -7.73
C ALA A 123 -15.38 -1.92 -7.28
N GLY A 124 -14.74 -2.64 -8.22
CA GLY A 124 -13.53 -3.40 -7.93
C GLY A 124 -12.35 -2.51 -7.50
N ALA A 125 -12.18 -1.33 -8.10
CA ALA A 125 -11.16 -0.38 -7.67
C ALA A 125 -11.46 0.22 -6.30
N LEU A 126 -12.70 0.65 -6.06
CA LEU A 126 -13.12 1.23 -4.78
C LEU A 126 -13.00 0.24 -3.62
N LEU A 127 -13.26 -1.05 -3.85
CA LEU A 127 -13.09 -2.11 -2.84
C LEU A 127 -11.66 -2.14 -2.28
N VAL A 128 -10.65 -1.80 -3.09
CA VAL A 128 -9.25 -1.74 -2.67
C VAL A 128 -8.88 -0.35 -2.15
N ILE A 129 -9.28 0.72 -2.85
CA ILE A 129 -8.90 2.09 -2.51
C ILE A 129 -9.48 2.52 -1.16
N VAL A 130 -10.77 2.33 -0.94
CA VAL A 130 -11.48 2.82 0.24
C VAL A 130 -10.87 2.34 1.55
N PRO A 131 -10.65 1.03 1.81
CA PRO A 131 -10.08 0.59 3.08
C PRO A 131 -8.64 1.08 3.29
N VAL A 132 -7.83 1.14 2.23
CA VAL A 132 -6.46 1.64 2.32
C VAL A 132 -6.45 3.12 2.68
N VAL A 133 -7.23 3.93 1.97
CA VAL A 133 -7.32 5.38 2.23
C VAL A 133 -7.90 5.65 3.61
N ALA A 134 -8.96 4.95 4.02
CA ALA A 134 -9.55 5.11 5.34
C ALA A 134 -8.54 4.81 6.45
N MET A 135 -7.76 3.72 6.32
CA MET A 135 -6.73 3.37 7.28
C MET A 135 -5.59 4.40 7.32
N CYS A 136 -5.11 4.86 6.17
CA CYS A 136 -4.06 5.87 6.09
C CYS A 136 -4.50 7.23 6.64
N VAL A 137 -5.72 7.67 6.35
CA VAL A 137 -6.26 8.93 6.88
C VAL A 137 -6.45 8.84 8.40
N GLY A 138 -6.98 7.72 8.90
CA GLY A 138 -7.09 7.48 10.35
C GLY A 138 -5.72 7.46 11.06
N ALA A 139 -4.71 6.88 10.41
CA ALA A 139 -3.35 6.88 10.91
C ALA A 139 -2.77 8.30 10.98
N ILE A 140 -2.85 9.08 9.90
CA ILE A 140 -2.35 10.47 9.86
C ILE A 140 -3.03 11.31 10.93
N TYR A 141 -4.36 11.22 11.04
CA TYR A 141 -5.13 11.93 12.06
C TYR A 141 -4.67 11.58 13.49
N THR A 142 -4.41 10.29 13.73
CA THR A 142 -3.93 9.81 15.04
C THR A 142 -2.52 10.32 15.33
N LEU A 143 -1.61 10.30 14.35
CA LEU A 143 -0.22 10.77 14.51
C LEU A 143 -0.15 12.26 14.83
N HIS A 144 -1.10 13.05 14.35
CA HIS A 144 -1.19 14.49 14.63
C HIS A 144 -1.96 14.82 15.92
N SER A 145 -2.45 13.81 16.65
CA SER A 145 -3.15 14.05 17.92
C SER A 145 -2.18 14.44 19.03
N GLU A 146 -2.63 15.29 19.96
CA GLU A 146 -1.83 15.73 21.11
C GLU A 146 -1.35 14.55 21.99
N ALA A 147 -2.16 13.49 22.07
CA ALA A 147 -1.80 12.27 22.78
C ALA A 147 -0.62 11.54 22.12
N ALA A 148 -0.58 11.47 20.78
CA ALA A 148 0.53 10.87 20.05
C ALA A 148 1.79 11.72 20.16
N LEU A 149 1.68 13.05 20.07
CA LEU A 149 2.81 13.96 20.22
C LEU A 149 3.46 13.86 21.60
N GLN A 150 2.67 13.64 22.66
CA GLN A 150 3.20 13.40 24.00
C GLN A 150 3.86 12.03 24.14
N ALA A 151 3.32 11.00 23.48
CA ALA A 151 3.84 9.63 23.54
C ALA A 151 5.11 9.40 22.69
N LEU A 152 5.41 10.30 21.75
CA LEU A 152 6.52 10.17 20.79
C LEU A 152 7.71 11.12 21.05
N ARG A 153 7.74 11.79 22.21
CA ARG A 153 8.88 12.60 22.69
C ARG A 153 10.06 11.72 23.12
#